data_AF-A0A139MZY3-F1
#
_entry.id   AF-A0A139MZY3-F1
#
_cell.length_a   1.000
_cell.length_b   1.000
_cell.length_c   1.000
_cell.angle_alpha   90.00
_cell.angle_beta   90.00
_cell.angle_gamma   90.00
#
_symmetry.space_group_name_H-M   'P 1'
#
loop_
_entity.id
_entity.type
_entity.pdbx_description
1 polymer ?
#
loop_
_entity_poly.entity_id
_entity_poly.type
_entity_poly.pdbx_seq_one_letter_code
_entity_poly.pdbx_strand_id
1 'polypeptide(L)' 'MSLFKAQKNIYFTSLDKDVVAGETIELDQEYADAVNADLKPVFPDIKAVLVPAEDEDKPKKATRASKADAETAKDAANDK' A
#
# COMPACT_ATOMS: atom_id res chain seq x y z
N MET A 1 6.41 6.59 -8.15
CA MET A 1 5.49 5.83 -9.02
C MET A 1 5.66 4.34 -8.77
N SER A 2 4.54 3.65 -8.57
CA SER A 2 4.43 2.21 -8.31
C SER A 2 3.59 1.58 -9.42
N LEU A 3 3.80 0.30 -9.71
CA LEU A 3 2.94 -0.42 -10.65
C LEU A 3 1.65 -0.83 -9.96
N PHE A 4 0.52 -0.53 -10.58
CA PHE A 4 -0.82 -0.93 -10.16
C PHE A 4 -1.49 -1.75 -11.26
N LYS A 5 -2.01 -2.90 -10.89
CA LYS A 5 -2.82 -3.75 -11.74
C LYS A 5 -4.27 -3.29 -11.72
N ALA A 6 -4.82 -2.98 -12.90
CA ALA A 6 -6.23 -2.66 -13.04
C ALA A 6 -7.08 -3.93 -12.96
N GLN A 7 -8.15 -3.88 -12.16
CA GLN A 7 -9.15 -4.94 -12.06
C GLN A 7 -10.29 -4.78 -13.07
N LYS A 8 -10.43 -3.59 -13.64
CA LYS A 8 -11.45 -3.22 -14.63
C LYS A 8 -10.79 -2.41 -15.73
N ASN A 9 -11.52 -2.21 -16.83
CA ASN A 9 -11.09 -1.31 -17.89
C ASN A 9 -11.31 0.13 -17.41
N ILE A 10 -10.24 0.90 -17.26
CA ILE A 10 -10.27 2.27 -16.76
C ILE A 10 -9.63 3.18 -17.80
N TYR A 11 -10.27 4.33 -18.06
CA TYR A 11 -9.68 5.40 -18.85
C TYR A 11 -9.16 6.50 -17.93
N PHE A 12 -7.86 6.76 -17.96
CA PHE A 12 -7.21 7.84 -17.23
C PHE A 12 -7.26 9.11 -18.06
N THR A 13 -8.25 9.96 -17.82
CA THR A 13 -8.40 11.26 -18.51
C THR A 13 -7.19 12.18 -18.31
N SER A 14 -6.54 12.13 -17.13
CA SER A 14 -5.34 12.93 -16.86
C SER A 14 -4.11 12.50 -17.67
N LEU A 15 -4.08 11.24 -18.11
CA LEU A 15 -2.97 10.64 -18.87
C LEU A 15 -3.33 10.38 -20.33
N ASP A 16 -4.59 10.62 -20.71
CA ASP A 16 -5.18 10.26 -22.01
C ASP A 16 -4.87 8.81 -22.41
N LYS A 17 -5.01 7.88 -21.45
CA LYS A 17 -4.63 6.48 -21.59
C LYS A 17 -5.68 5.55 -21.01
N ASP A 18 -6.03 4.50 -21.73
CA ASP A 18 -6.80 3.37 -21.20
C ASP A 18 -5.88 2.27 -20.65
N VAL A 19 -6.36 1.61 -19.60
CA VAL A 19 -5.75 0.42 -19.02
C VAL A 19 -6.84 -0.63 -18.93
N VAL A 20 -6.61 -1.78 -19.55
CA VAL A 20 -7.60 -2.86 -19.52
C VAL A 20 -7.50 -3.68 -18.25
N ALA A 21 -8.57 -4.40 -17.90
CA ALA A 21 -8.55 -5.31 -16.77
C ALA A 21 -7.43 -6.36 -16.94
N GLY A 22 -6.55 -6.45 -15.95
CA GLY A 22 -5.40 -7.34 -15.96
C GLY A 22 -4.08 -6.68 -16.34
N GLU A 23 -4.09 -5.50 -16.96
CA GLU A 23 -2.89 -4.73 -17.23
C GLU A 23 -2.36 -4.00 -15.99
N THR A 24 -1.05 -3.75 -16.01
CA THR A 24 -0.36 -2.91 -15.03
C THR A 24 -0.08 -1.53 -15.61
N ILE A 25 -0.31 -0.51 -14.80
CA ILE A 25 0.02 0.88 -15.08
C ILE A 25 0.88 1.45 -13.97
N GLU A 26 1.85 2.27 -14.33
CA GLU A 26 2.69 2.99 -13.38
C GLU A 26 1.98 4.27 -12.95
N LEU A 27 1.65 4.38 -11.66
CA LEU A 27 0.94 5.51 -11.05
C LEU A 27 1.50 5.80 -9.67
N ASP A 28 1.27 7.01 -9.15
CA ASP A 28 1.58 7.31 -7.76
C ASP A 28 0.52 6.77 -6.80
N GLN A 29 0.97 6.40 -5.59
CA GLN A 29 0.11 5.82 -4.56
C GLN A 29 -1.09 6.71 -4.22
N GLU A 30 -0.86 8.02 -4.10
CA GLU A 30 -1.91 9.01 -3.80
C GLU A 30 -2.94 9.09 -4.94
N TYR A 31 -2.49 8.99 -6.19
CA TYR A 31 -3.38 9.03 -7.35
C TYR A 31 -4.20 7.74 -7.46
N ALA A 32 -3.57 6.58 -7.23
CA ALA A 32 -4.27 5.30 -7.21
C ALA A 32 -5.34 5.24 -6.10
N ASP A 33 -5.05 5.81 -4.92
CA ASP A 33 -6.02 5.87 -3.81
C ASP A 33 -7.21 6.79 -4.15
N ALA A 34 -6.94 7.96 -4.75
CA ALA A 34 -7.97 8.87 -5.22
C ALA A 34 -8.89 8.22 -6.28
N VAL A 35 -8.30 7.53 -7.27
CA VAL A 35 -9.06 6.79 -8.30
C VAL A 35 -9.88 5.66 -7.67
N ASN A 36 -9.31 4.93 -6.71
CA ASN A 36 -10.05 3.90 -5.98
C ASN A 36 -11.22 4.47 -5.18
N ALA A 37 -11.05 5.64 -4.56
CA ALA A 37 -12.11 6.31 -3.80
C ALA A 37 -13.24 6.81 -4.72
N ASP A 38 -12.89 7.42 -5.86
CA ASP A 38 -13.84 7.93 -6.85
C ASP A 38 -14.65 6.80 -7.52
N LEU A 39 -14.00 5.67 -7.79
CA LEU A 39 -14.63 4.52 -8.44
C LEU A 39 -15.32 3.55 -7.46
N LYS A 40 -15.13 3.69 -6.14
CA LYS A 40 -15.80 2.89 -5.11
C LYS A 40 -17.34 2.90 -5.18
N PRO A 41 -18.02 4.05 -5.37
CA PRO A 41 -19.47 4.05 -5.59
C PRO A 41 -19.90 3.42 -6.92
N VAL A 42 -19.02 3.41 -7.93
CA VAL A 42 -19.31 2.83 -9.26
C VAL A 42 -19.16 1.32 -9.24
N PHE A 43 -18.18 0.79 -8.50
CA PHE A 43 -17.88 -0.63 -8.41
C PHE A 43 -17.90 -1.14 -6.97
N PRO A 44 -19.07 -1.22 -6.32
CA PRO A 44 -19.20 -1.74 -4.96
C PRO A 44 -18.81 -3.23 -4.84
N ASP A 45 -18.82 -3.97 -5.95
CA ASP A 45 -18.44 -5.39 -6.01
C ASP A 45 -16.94 -5.66 -5.82
N ILE A 46 -16.08 -4.65 -6.02
CA ILE A 46 -14.62 -4.80 -5.90
C ILE A 46 -14.06 -3.88 -4.83
N LYS A 47 -13.05 -4.36 -4.09
CA LYS A 47 -12.44 -3.60 -2.99
C LYS A 47 -11.61 -2.41 -3.47
N ALA A 48 -10.97 -2.54 -4.63
CA ALA A 48 -10.16 -1.53 -5.26
C ALA A 48 -10.11 -1.81 -6.78
N VAL A 49 -10.18 -0.77 -7.59
CA VAL A 49 -10.09 -0.88 -9.05
C VAL A 49 -8.64 -0.95 -9.50
N LEU A 50 -7.75 -0.28 -8.77
CA LEU A 50 -6.30 -0.35 -8.92
C LEU A 50 -5.70 -1.03 -7.70
N VAL A 51 -5.08 -2.19 -7.93
CA VAL A 51 -4.40 -2.98 -6.90
C VAL A 51 -2.90 -2.83 -7.10
N PRO A 52 -2.10 -2.51 -6.08
CA PRO A 52 -0.64 -2.49 -6.22
C PRO A 52 -0.17 -3.81 -6.81
N ALA A 53 0.57 -3.76 -7.91
CA ALA A 53 1.09 -4.93 -8.60
C ALA A 53 2.32 -5.53 -7.91
N GLU A 54 2.57 -5.17 -6.63
CA GLU A 54 3.74 -5.54 -5.83
C GLU A 54 4.28 -6.91 -6.25
N ASP A 55 5.45 -6.89 -6.91
CA ASP A 55 6.36 -8.04 -6.96
C ASP A 55 6.42 -8.64 -5.55
N GLU A 56 6.46 -9.97 -5.47
CA GLU A 56 6.35 -10.78 -4.25
C GLU A 56 7.39 -10.48 -3.14
N ASP A 57 7.37 -9.30 -2.52
CA ASP A 57 8.12 -9.01 -1.29
C ASP A 57 7.15 -8.56 -0.19
N LYS A 58 6.39 -9.53 0.29
CA LYS A 58 5.65 -9.45 1.56
C LYS A 58 6.66 -9.27 2.73
N PRO A 59 6.27 -8.77 3.92
CA PRO A 59 4.89 -8.59 4.36
C PRO A 59 4.53 -7.35 5.21
N LYS A 60 3.29 -6.91 5.02
CA LYS A 60 2.27 -6.61 6.05
C LYS A 60 2.79 -6.35 7.47
N LYS A 61 2.75 -5.06 7.85
CA LYS A 61 2.18 -4.55 9.10
C LYS A 61 2.64 -5.25 10.40
N ALA A 62 3.76 -4.83 10.96
CA ALA A 62 3.92 -4.81 12.41
C ALA A 62 3.29 -3.52 12.95
N THR A 63 2.07 -3.66 13.46
CA THR A 63 1.35 -2.63 14.21
C THR A 63 2.09 -2.40 15.53
N ARG A 64 2.40 -1.14 15.87
CA ARG A 64 2.64 -0.57 17.21
C ARG A 64 3.18 -1.52 18.30
N ALA A 65 4.46 -1.37 18.65
CA ALA A 65 4.91 -1.57 20.02
C ALA A 65 5.18 -0.19 20.65
N SER A 66 4.18 0.35 21.33
CA SER A 66 4.41 1.32 22.40
C SER A 66 4.89 0.55 23.63
N LYS A 67 6.05 0.96 24.15
CA LYS A 67 6.60 0.83 25.53
C LYS A 67 8.08 1.19 25.38
N ALA A 68 8.56 2.39 25.74
CA ALA A 68 8.72 2.81 27.13
C ALA A 68 9.07 1.60 28.01
N ASP A 69 10.30 1.12 27.87
CA ASP A 69 10.97 0.28 28.85
C ASP A 69 12.26 1.00 29.23
N ALA A 70 12.09 1.95 30.14
CA ALA A 70 13.15 2.48 30.97
C ALA A 70 12.94 1.86 32.35
N GLU A 71 13.46 0.64 32.57
CA GLU A 71 13.67 0.10 33.91
C GLU A 71 15.06 -0.54 34.01
N THR A 72 16.00 0.28 34.47
CA THR A 72 16.80 0.06 35.69
C THR A 72 16.86 -1.36 36.27
N ALA A 73 18.06 -1.94 36.32
CA ALA A 73 18.69 -2.58 37.50
C ALA A 73 20.11 -3.03 37.09
N LYS A 74 21.19 -2.52 37.72
CA LYS A 74 21.89 -3.13 38.89
C LYS A 74 22.25 -4.60 38.62
N ASP A 75 23.49 -5.08 38.75
CA ASP A 75 24.47 -4.85 39.81
C ASP A 75 25.76 -5.66 39.53
N ALA A 76 26.84 -5.28 40.23
CA ALA A 76 27.96 -6.11 40.70
C ALA A 76 29.09 -6.59 39.74
N ALA A 77 30.23 -5.91 39.91
CA ALA A 77 31.49 -6.42 40.47
C ALA A 77 32.22 -7.61 39.80
N ASN A 78 33.47 -7.36 39.36
CA ASN A 78 34.70 -8.03 39.83
C ASN A 78 35.93 -7.34 39.16
N ASP A 79 36.70 -6.51 39.87
CA ASP A 79 37.92 -6.88 40.63
C ASP A 79 39.06 -7.44 39.77
N LYS A 80 40.04 -6.58 39.42
CA LYS A 80 41.48 -6.75 39.78
C LYS A 80 42.33 -5.54 39.44
#